data_AF-A0A0M8NPQ5-F1
#
_entry.id   AF-A0A0M8NPQ5-F1
#
_cell.length_a   1.000
_cell.length_b   1.000
_cell.length_c   1.000
_cell.angle_alpha   90.00
_cell.angle_beta   90.00
_cell.angle_gamma   90.00
#
_symmetry.space_group_name_H-M   'P 1'
#
loop_
_entity.id
_entity.type
_entity.pdbx_description
1 polymer ?
#
loop_
_entity_poly.entity_id
_entity_poly.type
_entity_poly.pdbx_seq_one_letter_code
_entity_poly.pdbx_strand_id
1 'polypeptide(L)'
;MPPIRSRSSSNSAEQEGRILLAIQAFKNKEITSIREVARRFNIPRSTLRDRLSGRTERITTRANSSKLTQTEEESLEKWILSMDLRGAAPRPSMVREMADLLLKKRGTTPVLSVGEKWVYNFVKRYPLLSSRFSKRYNYERAKCEDPKIIREWFDLVQKTIVQFGIDPDDVYNFDETGFA
;
A
#
# COMPACT_ATOMS: atom_id res chain seq x y z
N MET A 1 13.29 33.47 8.28
CA MET A 1 12.29 33.44 7.18
C MET A 1 11.26 32.38 7.51
N PRO A 2 9.95 32.67 7.47
CA PRO A 2 8.94 31.64 7.66
C PRO A 2 8.91 30.70 6.44
N PRO A 3 8.59 29.41 6.62
CA PRO A 3 8.58 28.44 5.53
C PRO A 3 7.44 28.77 4.54
N ILE A 4 7.74 28.72 3.25
CA ILE A 4 6.75 28.85 2.17
C ILE A 4 5.75 27.70 2.33
N ARG A 5 4.49 28.03 2.65
CA ARG A 5 3.40 27.04 2.72
C ARG A 5 3.33 26.26 1.41
N SER A 6 3.45 24.94 1.48
CA SER A 6 3.20 24.08 0.33
C SER A 6 1.75 24.22 -0.11
N ARG A 7 1.52 24.29 -1.43
CA ARG A 7 0.16 24.25 -2.00
C ARG A 7 -0.56 22.98 -1.53
N SER A 8 -1.84 23.10 -1.17
CA SER A 8 -2.64 21.96 -0.69
C SER A 8 -2.70 20.82 -1.71
N SER A 9 -2.81 19.58 -1.24
CA SER A 9 -2.92 18.38 -2.10
C SER A 9 -4.09 18.45 -3.10
N SER A 10 -5.23 19.04 -2.69
CA SER A 10 -6.39 19.30 -3.57
C SER A 10 -6.02 20.10 -4.81
N ASN A 11 -5.18 21.14 -4.65
CA ASN A 11 -4.75 21.98 -5.75
C ASN A 11 -3.86 21.23 -6.76
N SER A 12 -3.12 20.21 -6.31
CA SER A 12 -2.26 19.41 -7.21
C SER A 12 -3.08 18.47 -8.09
N ALA A 13 -4.06 17.77 -7.51
CA ALA A 13 -4.92 16.85 -8.25
C ALA A 13 -5.81 17.57 -9.27
N GLU A 14 -6.37 18.73 -8.89
CA GLU A 14 -7.15 19.57 -9.80
C GLU A 14 -6.30 20.12 -10.95
N GLN A 15 -5.07 20.56 -10.66
CA GLN A 15 -4.13 21.01 -11.68
C GLN A 15 -3.77 19.88 -12.65
N GLU A 16 -3.58 18.66 -12.15
CA GLU A 16 -3.31 17.49 -12.95
C GLU A 16 -4.48 17.11 -13.86
N GLY A 17 -5.70 17.13 -13.32
CA GLY A 17 -6.92 16.90 -14.11
C GLY A 17 -7.06 17.86 -15.29
N ARG A 18 -6.77 19.15 -15.09
CA ARG A 18 -6.76 20.15 -16.17
C ARG A 18 -5.72 19.83 -17.24
N ILE A 19 -4.53 19.38 -16.84
CA ILE A 19 -3.45 18.99 -17.77
C ILE A 19 -3.88 17.81 -18.63
N LEU A 20 -4.51 16.79 -18.05
CA LEU A 20 -4.98 15.62 -18.78
C LEU A 20 -6.08 15.99 -19.80
N LEU A 21 -7.04 16.83 -19.40
CA LEU A 21 -8.08 17.35 -20.31
C LEU A 21 -7.48 18.18 -21.45
N ALA A 22 -6.48 19.01 -21.16
CA ALA A 22 -5.78 19.80 -22.17
C ALA A 22 -5.03 18.93 -23.19
N ILE A 23 -4.37 17.85 -22.73
CA ILE A 23 -3.70 16.87 -23.60
C ILE A 23 -4.73 16.16 -24.48
N GLN A 24 -5.87 15.77 -23.92
CA GLN A 24 -6.94 15.10 -24.66
C GLN A 24 -7.55 16.00 -25.73
N ALA A 25 -7.90 17.25 -25.40
CA ALA A 25 -8.42 18.23 -26.36
C ALA A 25 -7.43 18.53 -27.51
N PHE A 26 -6.12 18.58 -27.20
CA PHE A 26 -5.08 18.75 -28.20
C PHE A 26 -4.96 17.52 -29.12
N LYS A 27 -5.01 16.29 -28.55
CA LYS A 27 -4.98 15.04 -29.33
C LYS A 27 -6.23 14.85 -30.21
N ASN A 28 -7.39 15.26 -29.71
CA ASN A 28 -8.66 15.25 -30.45
C ASN A 28 -8.72 16.30 -31.58
N LYS A 29 -7.68 17.14 -31.71
CA LYS A 29 -7.61 18.26 -32.67
C LYS A 29 -8.76 19.28 -32.53
N GLU A 30 -9.40 19.35 -31.38
CA GLU A 30 -10.41 20.39 -31.08
C GLU A 30 -9.78 21.78 -31.11
N ILE A 31 -8.50 21.87 -30.73
CA ILE A 31 -7.69 23.07 -30.78
C ILE A 31 -6.28 22.68 -31.24
N THR A 32 -5.80 23.31 -32.31
CA THR A 32 -4.51 22.98 -32.93
C THR A 32 -3.33 23.73 -32.28
N SER A 33 -3.60 24.84 -31.60
CA SER A 33 -2.57 25.69 -30.98
C SER A 33 -2.33 25.33 -29.52
N ILE A 34 -1.10 24.91 -29.19
CA ILE A 34 -0.66 24.65 -27.80
C ILE A 34 -0.89 25.89 -26.91
N ARG A 35 -0.70 27.10 -27.45
CA ARG A 35 -0.89 28.35 -26.70
C ARG A 35 -2.36 28.58 -26.34
N GLU A 36 -3.25 28.21 -27.23
CA GLU A 36 -4.69 28.40 -27.06
C GLU A 36 -5.27 27.36 -26.09
N VAL A 37 -4.86 26.09 -26.22
CA VAL A 37 -5.17 25.03 -25.26
C VAL A 37 -4.73 25.45 -23.86
N ALA A 38 -3.47 25.87 -23.70
CA ALA A 38 -2.93 26.31 -22.41
C ALA A 38 -3.76 27.46 -21.79
N ARG A 39 -4.23 28.41 -22.62
CA ARG A 39 -5.09 29.51 -22.16
C ARG A 39 -6.48 29.03 -21.75
N ARG A 40 -7.12 28.18 -22.56
CA ARG A 40 -8.48 27.67 -22.32
C ARG A 40 -8.58 26.84 -21.05
N PHE A 41 -7.56 26.04 -20.77
CA PHE A 41 -7.49 25.19 -19.58
C PHE A 41 -6.78 25.85 -18.39
N ASN A 42 -6.33 27.11 -18.53
CA ASN A 42 -5.62 27.88 -17.51
C ASN A 42 -4.37 27.18 -16.94
N ILE A 43 -3.47 26.73 -17.84
CA ILE A 43 -2.23 26.01 -17.52
C ILE A 43 -1.05 26.74 -18.15
N PRO A 44 0.14 26.77 -17.51
CA PRO A 44 1.34 27.27 -18.16
C PRO A 44 1.66 26.50 -19.45
N ARG A 45 1.93 27.24 -20.54
CA ARG A 45 2.29 26.66 -21.85
C ARG A 45 3.49 25.72 -21.75
N SER A 46 4.49 26.06 -20.94
CA SER A 46 5.68 25.23 -20.71
C SER A 46 5.31 23.86 -20.15
N THR A 47 4.42 23.81 -19.14
CA THR A 47 3.92 22.56 -18.56
C THR A 47 3.22 21.70 -19.61
N LEU A 48 2.31 22.26 -20.42
CA LEU A 48 1.62 21.50 -21.46
C LEU A 48 2.60 20.97 -22.51
N ARG A 49 3.57 21.77 -22.95
CA ARG A 49 4.61 21.35 -23.91
C ARG A 49 5.44 20.19 -23.35
N ASP A 50 5.89 20.32 -22.11
CA ASP A 50 6.68 19.30 -21.42
C ASP A 50 5.92 17.97 -21.30
N ARG A 51 4.62 18.05 -20.99
CA ARG A 51 3.72 16.89 -20.91
C ARG A 51 3.51 16.22 -22.27
N LEU A 52 3.31 17.00 -23.32
CA LEU A 52 3.22 16.48 -24.68
C LEU A 52 4.53 15.84 -25.16
N SER A 53 5.67 16.33 -24.68
CA SER A 53 6.99 15.72 -24.94
C SER A 53 7.28 14.47 -24.10
N GLY A 54 6.33 14.01 -23.27
CA GLY A 54 6.44 12.75 -22.54
C GLY A 54 6.81 12.89 -21.06
N ARG A 55 6.88 14.10 -20.48
CA ARG A 55 7.02 14.21 -19.02
C ARG A 55 5.75 13.70 -18.32
N THR A 56 5.93 12.77 -17.40
CA THR A 56 4.87 12.21 -16.56
C THR A 56 4.66 13.05 -15.29
N GLU A 57 3.59 12.75 -14.56
CA GLU A 57 3.28 13.47 -13.32
C GLU A 57 4.34 13.13 -12.27
N ARG A 58 4.79 14.14 -11.52
CA ARG A 58 5.85 13.89 -10.52
C ARG A 58 5.42 12.95 -9.40
N ILE A 59 4.12 12.90 -9.08
CA ILE A 59 3.57 12.00 -8.06
C ILE A 59 3.63 10.54 -8.53
N THR A 60 3.34 10.28 -9.80
CA THR A 60 3.40 8.92 -10.38
C THR A 60 4.80 8.54 -10.83
N THR A 61 5.67 9.51 -11.07
CA THR A 61 7.05 9.26 -11.49
C THR A 61 7.90 8.79 -10.32
N ARG A 62 8.59 7.66 -10.53
CA ARG A 62 9.54 7.11 -9.56
C ARG A 62 10.70 8.07 -9.32
N ALA A 63 11.19 8.14 -8.09
CA ALA A 63 12.38 8.92 -7.77
C ALA A 63 13.60 8.36 -8.52
N ASN A 64 14.36 9.26 -9.16
CA ASN A 64 15.52 8.94 -10.00
C ASN A 64 16.63 8.13 -9.29
N SER A 65 16.64 8.09 -7.95
CA SER A 65 17.66 7.43 -7.14
C SER A 65 17.16 6.16 -6.44
N SER A 66 16.13 5.49 -6.98
CA SER A 66 15.73 4.20 -6.44
C SER A 66 16.77 3.12 -6.73
N LYS A 67 17.19 2.40 -5.68
CA LYS A 67 18.26 1.39 -5.77
C LYS A 67 17.80 0.10 -6.45
N LEU A 68 16.59 -0.35 -6.15
CA LEU A 68 15.99 -1.55 -6.76
C LEU A 68 15.23 -1.17 -8.03
N THR A 69 15.03 -2.09 -8.97
CA THR A 69 14.07 -1.91 -10.08
C THR A 69 12.63 -2.10 -9.61
N GLN A 70 11.67 -1.69 -10.44
CA GLN A 70 10.25 -1.91 -10.15
C GLN A 70 9.93 -3.40 -10.01
N THR A 71 10.47 -4.21 -10.92
CA THR A 71 10.31 -5.68 -10.92
C THR A 71 10.89 -6.35 -9.67
N GLU A 72 12.01 -5.84 -9.14
CA GLU A 72 12.61 -6.35 -7.90
C GLU A 72 11.76 -6.00 -6.69
N GLU A 73 11.23 -4.78 -6.62
CA GLU A 73 10.32 -4.38 -5.55
C GLU A 73 9.01 -5.16 -5.59
N GLU A 74 8.43 -5.39 -6.77
CA GLU A 74 7.23 -6.24 -6.94
C GLU A 74 7.48 -7.70 -6.55
N SER A 75 8.68 -8.21 -6.85
CA SER A 75 9.08 -9.56 -6.43
C SER A 75 9.23 -9.64 -4.90
N LEU A 76 9.79 -8.60 -4.27
CA LEU A 76 9.85 -8.48 -2.81
C LEU A 76 8.46 -8.40 -2.18
N GLU A 77 7.53 -7.62 -2.75
CA GLU A 77 6.15 -7.54 -2.27
C GLU A 77 5.48 -8.92 -2.31
N LYS A 78 5.55 -9.63 -3.43
CA LYS A 78 5.00 -10.99 -3.57
C LYS A 78 5.61 -11.96 -2.56
N TRP A 79 6.92 -11.86 -2.33
CA TRP A 79 7.61 -12.67 -1.34
C TRP A 79 7.12 -12.37 0.09
N ILE A 80 6.95 -11.10 0.47
CA ILE A 80 6.42 -10.70 1.78
C ILE A 80 5.00 -11.24 1.96
N LEU A 81 4.12 -11.06 0.98
CA LEU A 81 2.75 -11.56 1.03
C LEU A 81 2.71 -13.09 1.14
N SER A 82 3.57 -13.80 0.40
CA SER A 82 3.69 -15.26 0.51
C SER A 82 4.17 -15.71 1.89
N MET A 83 5.06 -14.96 2.54
CA MET A 83 5.50 -15.25 3.91
C MET A 83 4.41 -15.00 4.95
N ASP A 84 3.66 -13.90 4.80
CA ASP A 84 2.53 -13.55 5.66
C ASP A 84 1.42 -14.61 5.58
N LEU A 85 1.08 -15.07 4.37
CA LEU A 85 0.12 -16.16 4.15
C LEU A 85 0.50 -17.48 4.85
N ARG A 86 1.78 -17.69 5.15
CA ARG A 86 2.29 -18.87 5.88
C ARG A 86 2.42 -18.62 7.39
N GLY A 87 1.93 -17.49 7.89
CA GLY A 87 2.05 -17.11 9.30
C GLY A 87 3.45 -16.68 9.72
N ALA A 88 4.34 -16.41 8.76
CA ALA A 88 5.75 -16.10 9.00
C ALA A 88 6.12 -14.71 8.46
N ALA A 89 5.29 -13.70 8.71
CA ALA A 89 5.51 -12.33 8.21
C ALA A 89 6.94 -11.83 8.53
N PRO A 90 7.70 -11.36 7.53
CA PRO A 90 9.10 -11.00 7.72
C PRO A 90 9.23 -9.69 8.52
N ARG A 91 10.27 -9.62 9.35
CA ARG A 91 10.61 -8.38 10.06
C ARG A 91 11.21 -7.35 9.10
N PRO A 92 11.11 -6.04 9.39
CA PRO A 92 11.74 -5.02 8.57
C PRO A 92 13.24 -5.24 8.32
N SER A 93 13.97 -5.77 9.30
CA SER A 93 15.39 -6.13 9.15
C SER A 93 15.61 -7.20 8.07
N MET A 94 14.76 -8.22 8.03
CA MET A 94 14.82 -9.31 7.07
C MET A 94 14.46 -8.85 5.65
N VAL A 95 13.48 -7.95 5.52
CA VAL A 95 13.15 -7.31 4.23
C VAL A 95 14.34 -6.49 3.71
N ARG A 96 15.03 -5.77 4.60
CA ARG A 96 16.24 -5.02 4.26
C ARG A 96 17.36 -5.94 3.77
N GLU A 97 17.60 -7.04 4.48
CA GLU A 97 18.60 -8.06 4.12
C GLU A 97 18.29 -8.70 2.77
N MET A 98 17.03 -9.00 2.49
CA MET A 98 16.62 -9.53 1.19
C MET A 98 16.85 -8.52 0.06
N ALA A 99 16.54 -7.23 0.29
CA ALA A 99 16.83 -6.18 -0.68
C ALA A 99 18.35 -6.03 -0.93
N ASP A 100 19.17 -6.08 0.12
CA ASP A 100 20.63 -6.06 -0.01
C ASP A 100 21.16 -7.31 -0.75
N LEU A 101 20.53 -8.46 -0.55
CA LEU A 101 20.87 -9.70 -1.26
C LEU A 101 20.59 -9.58 -2.75
N LEU A 102 19.44 -9.01 -3.15
CA LEU A 102 19.13 -8.73 -4.55
C LEU A 102 20.16 -7.78 -5.18
N LEU A 103 20.53 -6.70 -4.48
CA LEU A 103 21.55 -5.76 -4.94
C LEU A 103 22.93 -6.41 -5.08
N LYS A 104 23.33 -7.27 -4.15
CA LYS A 104 24.57 -8.04 -4.24
C LYS A 104 24.57 -8.99 -5.43
N LYS A 105 23.46 -9.67 -5.69
CA LYS A 105 23.32 -10.59 -6.83
C LYS A 105 23.36 -9.89 -8.19
N ARG A 106 22.96 -8.61 -8.26
CA ARG A 106 23.12 -7.77 -9.45
C ARG A 106 24.59 -7.50 -9.80
N GLY A 107 25.52 -7.68 -8.86
CA GLY A 107 26.95 -7.55 -9.12
C GLY A 107 27.43 -6.12 -9.36
N THR A 108 26.70 -5.11 -8.86
CA THR A 108 27.08 -3.71 -9.03
C THR A 108 28.22 -3.33 -8.09
N THR A 109 29.28 -2.73 -8.63
CA THR A 109 30.38 -2.12 -7.88
C THR A 109 30.17 -0.60 -7.80
N PRO A 110 30.25 0.04 -6.62
CA PRO A 110 30.45 -0.52 -5.28
C PRO A 110 29.21 -1.27 -4.76
N VAL A 111 29.40 -2.10 -3.73
CA VAL A 111 28.32 -2.86 -3.08
C VAL A 111 27.24 -1.89 -2.58
N LEU A 112 26.11 -1.88 -3.26
CA LEU A 112 24.97 -1.06 -2.88
C LEU A 112 24.23 -1.75 -1.73
N SER A 113 24.08 -1.04 -0.62
CA SER A 113 23.14 -1.40 0.45
C SER A 113 21.97 -0.43 0.49
N VAL A 114 20.80 -0.86 0.92
CA VAL A 114 19.67 0.04 1.13
C VAL A 114 19.85 0.84 2.44
N GLY A 115 19.26 2.04 2.48
CA GLY A 115 19.32 2.89 3.68
C GLY A 115 18.42 2.38 4.79
N GLU A 116 18.65 2.83 6.03
CA GLU A 116 17.86 2.42 7.21
C GLU A 116 16.36 2.66 7.06
N LYS A 117 15.98 3.83 6.54
CA LYS A 117 14.56 4.19 6.32
C LYS A 117 13.95 3.58 5.06
N TRP A 118 14.71 2.80 4.28
CA TRP A 118 14.26 2.30 2.99
C TRP A 118 13.04 1.39 3.12
N VAL A 119 13.02 0.48 4.10
CA VAL A 119 11.91 -0.47 4.30
C VAL A 119 10.61 0.26 4.66
N TYR A 120 10.67 1.26 5.55
CA TYR A 120 9.49 2.06 5.91
C TYR A 120 8.93 2.82 4.69
N ASN A 121 9.82 3.40 3.88
CA ASN A 121 9.43 4.06 2.64
C ASN A 121 8.90 3.07 1.60
N PHE A 122 9.45 1.85 1.54
CA PHE A 122 8.98 0.78 0.68
C PHE A 122 7.56 0.36 1.06
N VAL A 123 7.30 0.04 2.32
CA VAL A 123 5.94 -0.29 2.81
C VAL A 123 4.96 0.85 2.52
N LYS A 124 5.36 2.12 2.68
CA LYS A 124 4.50 3.27 2.34
C LYS A 124 4.16 3.38 0.84
N ARG A 125 5.00 2.85 -0.06
CA ARG A 125 4.74 2.84 -1.51
C ARG A 125 3.80 1.72 -1.94
N TYR A 126 3.74 0.62 -1.19
CA TYR A 126 2.95 -0.57 -1.55
C TYR A 126 1.73 -0.69 -0.62
N PRO A 127 0.53 -0.32 -1.08
CA PRO A 127 -0.67 -0.24 -0.23
C PRO A 127 -1.12 -1.60 0.32
N LEU A 128 -0.69 -2.70 -0.29
CA LEU A 128 -0.96 -4.05 0.21
C LEU A 128 -0.12 -4.42 1.43
N LEU A 129 0.95 -3.66 1.72
CA LEU A 129 1.85 -3.92 2.82
C LEU A 129 1.53 -3.01 3.99
N SER A 130 1.49 -3.59 5.19
CA SER A 130 1.39 -2.82 6.44
C SER A 130 2.27 -3.45 7.51
N SER A 131 2.90 -2.61 8.33
CA SER A 131 3.66 -3.08 9.49
C SER A 131 2.73 -3.23 10.69
N ARG A 132 2.74 -4.39 11.34
CA ARG A 132 2.01 -4.63 12.59
C ARG A 132 2.92 -5.26 13.63
N PHE A 133 2.65 -4.97 14.90
CA PHE A 133 3.30 -5.68 16.00
C PHE A 133 2.66 -7.06 16.15
N SER A 134 3.49 -8.10 16.17
CA SER A 134 3.04 -9.44 16.51
C SER A 134 2.56 -9.46 17.96
N LYS A 135 1.31 -9.84 18.19
CA LYS A 135 0.83 -10.15 19.55
C LYS A 135 1.28 -11.56 19.90
N ARG A 136 1.81 -11.75 21.10
CA ARG A 136 2.07 -13.11 21.60
C ARG A 136 0.74 -13.82 21.72
N TYR A 137 0.62 -14.94 21.03
CA TYR A 137 -0.51 -15.82 21.19
C TYR A 137 -0.37 -16.59 22.49
N ASN A 138 -1.46 -16.76 23.25
CA ASN A 138 -1.39 -17.56 24.47
C ASN A 138 -1.20 -19.03 24.07
N TYR A 139 -0.08 -19.62 24.50
CA TYR A 139 0.29 -20.99 24.16
C TYR A 139 -0.71 -22.01 24.69
N GLU A 140 -1.28 -21.78 25.88
CA GLU A 140 -2.31 -22.66 26.45
C GLU A 140 -3.57 -22.63 25.59
N ARG A 141 -3.96 -21.43 25.12
CA ARG A 141 -5.07 -21.29 24.17
C ARG A 141 -4.81 -22.07 22.89
N ALA A 142 -3.60 -21.97 22.32
CA ALA A 142 -3.23 -22.73 21.12
C ALA A 142 -3.35 -24.25 21.30
N LYS A 143 -3.05 -24.77 22.49
CA LYS A 143 -3.21 -26.21 22.80
C LYS A 143 -4.66 -26.65 22.84
N CYS A 144 -5.57 -25.76 23.24
CA CYS A 144 -7.00 -26.05 23.37
C CYS A 144 -7.77 -25.83 22.07
N GLU A 145 -7.13 -25.34 21.00
CA GLU A 145 -7.76 -25.04 19.72
C GLU A 145 -7.70 -26.22 18.74
N ASP A 146 -8.31 -27.35 19.12
CA ASP A 146 -8.54 -28.45 18.18
C ASP A 146 -9.68 -28.05 17.22
N PRO A 147 -9.41 -27.92 15.89
CA PRO A 147 -10.42 -27.54 14.92
C PRO A 147 -11.62 -28.49 14.88
N LYS A 148 -11.46 -29.75 15.27
CA LYS A 148 -12.55 -30.72 15.33
C LYS A 148 -13.49 -30.38 16.51
N ILE A 149 -12.93 -30.22 17.70
CA ILE A 149 -13.69 -29.89 18.92
C ILE A 149 -14.41 -28.56 18.76
N ILE A 150 -13.73 -27.55 18.22
CA ILE A 150 -14.32 -26.22 17.98
C ILE A 150 -15.50 -26.32 17.01
N ARG A 151 -15.34 -27.01 15.87
CA ARG A 151 -16.43 -27.16 14.89
C ARG A 151 -17.61 -27.94 15.46
N GLU A 152 -17.35 -29.06 16.12
CA GLU A 152 -18.42 -29.86 16.73
C GLU A 152 -19.21 -29.06 17.78
N TRP A 153 -18.54 -28.21 18.56
CA TRP A 153 -19.20 -27.32 19.51
C TRP A 153 -20.09 -26.28 18.81
N PHE A 154 -19.57 -25.57 17.79
CA PHE A 154 -20.35 -24.57 17.04
C PHE A 154 -21.52 -25.21 16.29
N ASP A 155 -21.33 -26.39 15.70
CA ASP A 155 -22.39 -27.14 15.02
C ASP A 155 -23.52 -27.52 16.01
N LEU A 156 -23.16 -27.94 17.23
CA LEU A 156 -24.12 -28.25 18.28
C LEU A 156 -24.90 -27.01 18.74
N VAL A 157 -24.21 -25.88 18.95
CA VAL A 157 -24.84 -24.61 19.30
C VAL A 157 -25.83 -24.19 18.21
N GLN A 158 -25.41 -24.23 16.94
CA GLN A 158 -26.27 -23.87 15.82
C GLN A 158 -27.50 -24.78 15.71
N LYS A 159 -27.33 -26.10 15.88
CA LYS A 159 -28.46 -27.05 15.93
C LYS A 159 -29.44 -26.73 17.05
N THR A 160 -28.92 -26.37 18.23
CA THR A 160 -29.74 -26.05 19.41
C THR A 160 -30.54 -24.77 19.17
N ILE A 161 -29.91 -23.71 18.64
CA ILE A 161 -30.60 -22.45 18.28
C ILE A 161 -31.77 -22.74 17.32
N VAL A 162 -31.52 -23.52 16.26
CA VAL A 162 -32.55 -23.87 15.27
C VAL A 162 -33.64 -24.76 15.88
N GLN A 163 -33.28 -25.76 16.69
CA GLN A 163 -34.22 -26.70 17.30
C GLN A 163 -35.22 -26.00 18.24
N PHE A 164 -34.74 -25.04 19.02
CA PHE A 164 -35.55 -24.33 20.01
C PHE A 164 -36.07 -22.98 19.50
N GLY A 165 -35.74 -22.58 18.27
CA GLY A 165 -36.18 -21.31 17.69
C GLY A 165 -35.69 -20.10 18.48
N ILE A 166 -34.46 -20.16 19.02
CA ILE A 166 -33.88 -19.09 19.84
C ILE A 166 -33.59 -17.89 18.92
N ASP A 167 -34.14 -16.73 19.27
CA ASP A 167 -33.87 -15.50 18.53
C ASP A 167 -32.43 -15.04 18.77
N PRO A 168 -31.68 -14.60 17.74
CA PRO A 168 -30.36 -14.00 17.94
C PRO A 168 -30.32 -12.87 18.98
N ASP A 169 -31.41 -12.12 19.14
CA ASP A 169 -31.52 -11.04 20.14
C ASP A 169 -31.56 -11.58 21.58
N ASP A 170 -31.87 -12.88 21.77
CA ASP A 170 -31.87 -13.56 23.07
C ASP A 170 -30.53 -14.23 23.42
N VAL A 171 -29.48 -14.03 22.59
CA VAL A 171 -28.14 -14.58 22.83
C VAL A 171 -27.27 -13.56 23.56
N TYR A 172 -27.04 -13.79 24.85
CA TYR A 172 -26.21 -12.93 25.69
C TYR A 172 -24.81 -13.52 25.88
N ASN A 173 -23.78 -12.70 25.69
CA ASN A 173 -22.42 -13.05 26.10
C ASN A 173 -22.20 -12.64 27.56
N PHE A 174 -21.62 -13.53 28.37
CA PHE A 174 -21.30 -13.26 29.77
C PHE A 174 -19.82 -13.57 30.01
N ASP A 175 -19.03 -12.54 30.34
CA ASP A 175 -17.63 -12.67 30.75
C ASP A 175 -17.35 -11.89 32.03
N GLU A 176 -16.37 -12.35 32.81
CA GLU A 176 -15.91 -11.64 34.00
C GLU A 176 -14.91 -10.57 33.59
N THR A 177 -15.25 -9.30 33.84
CA THR A 177 -14.31 -8.17 33.70
C THR A 177 -13.76 -7.81 35.07
N GLY A 178 -12.45 -7.95 35.27
CA GLY A 178 -11.78 -7.50 36.49
C GLY A 178 -11.66 -5.97 36.51
N PHE A 179 -12.20 -5.33 37.54
CA PHE A 179 -11.91 -3.92 37.81
C PHE A 179 -10.48 -3.81 38.37
N ALA A 180 -9.64 -3.02 37.71
CA ALA A 180 -8.29 -2.66 38.14
C ALA A 180 -8.23 -1.16 38.46
#